data_AF-A0A970ZJB1-F1
#
_entry.id   AF-A0A970ZJB1-F1
#
_cell.length_a   1.000
_cell.length_b   1.000
_cell.length_c   1.000
_cell.angle_alpha   90.00
_cell.angle_beta   90.00
_cell.angle_gamma   90.00
#
_symmetry.space_group_name_H-M   'P 1'
#
loop_
_entity.id
_entity.type
_entity.pdbx_description
1 polymer ?
#
loop_
_entity_poly.entity_id
_entity_poly.type
_entity_poly.pdbx_seq_one_letter_code
_entity_poly.pdbx_strand_id
1 'polypeptide(L)'
;MPRLSGLTWEDAMEQVASELSKERREFLKHCMTIAGAGIAGCVILSGTQAKAQIVAPDDQRLETQRIKYPVDGGEMQAYLARPKGKEKLPAVIVIHEIFGLNAHIEDVARRMALEGFLVIAPDALSPFGGTAANSSDVMGKMRALDQAATVKNFTAAVKYLQTHPQTNGKVGCTGFCWGGGMTNQVAVNSPDLKAAVPYYGSVPAVEDVPKIKASMLCHYAGEDKRINEGIPAFEEAMKKAGIDYQIYIYEGAQHGFNNDSSPGRYNKEAAELAWKRTTDFFKQKLS
;
A
#
# COMPACT_ATOMS: atom_id res chain seq x y z
N MET A 1 30.72 43.77 19.26
CA MET A 1 30.16 42.56 18.61
C MET A 1 29.52 41.70 19.69
N PRO A 2 28.20 41.45 19.67
CA PRO A 2 27.55 40.68 20.74
C PRO A 2 27.71 39.17 20.50
N ARG A 3 27.99 38.42 21.58
CA ARG A 3 27.91 36.95 21.65
C ARG A 3 26.47 36.57 22.00
N LEU A 4 25.85 35.69 21.20
CA LEU A 4 24.59 35.04 21.55
C LEU A 4 24.91 33.79 22.38
N SER A 5 24.43 33.76 23.63
CA SER A 5 24.57 32.67 24.60
C SER A 5 23.46 31.62 24.41
N GLY A 6 23.81 30.36 24.73
CA GLY A 6 23.07 29.15 24.42
C GLY A 6 21.71 28.97 25.09
N LEU A 7 20.81 28.37 24.33
CA LEU A 7 19.68 27.58 24.82
C LEU A 7 20.16 26.13 24.91
N THR A 8 19.91 25.47 26.04
CA THR A 8 20.14 24.04 26.15
C THR A 8 19.03 23.28 25.41
N TRP A 9 19.28 22.02 25.07
CA TRP A 9 18.28 21.15 24.44
C TRP A 9 17.01 21.02 25.31
N GLU A 10 17.17 21.07 26.62
CA GLU A 10 16.07 21.01 27.60
C GLU A 10 15.19 22.27 27.52
N ASP A 11 15.80 23.45 27.39
CA ASP A 11 15.06 24.73 27.24
C ASP A 11 14.25 24.76 25.93
N ALA A 12 14.82 24.26 24.84
CA ALA A 12 14.12 24.16 23.55
C ALA A 12 12.92 23.20 23.61
N MET A 13 13.02 22.13 24.40
CA MET A 13 11.95 21.15 24.57
C MET A 13 10.85 21.62 25.50
N GLU A 14 11.17 22.37 26.55
CA GLU A 14 10.18 22.96 27.44
C GLU A 14 9.33 24.01 26.70
N GLN A 15 9.95 24.77 25.80
CA GLN A 15 9.27 25.73 24.94
C GLN A 15 8.30 25.03 23.97
N VAL A 16 8.72 23.95 23.32
CA VAL A 16 7.87 23.11 22.45
C VAL A 16 6.76 22.41 23.23
N ALA A 17 7.03 21.96 24.47
CA ALA A 17 6.04 21.30 25.32
C ALA A 17 4.94 22.26 25.83
N SER A 18 5.26 23.55 25.96
CA SER A 18 4.32 24.58 26.42
C SER A 18 3.21 24.88 25.41
N GLU A 19 3.45 24.62 24.12
CA GLU A 19 2.50 24.84 23.01
C GLU A 19 1.57 23.64 22.74
N LEU A 20 1.75 22.53 23.46
CA LEU A 20 1.04 21.28 23.21
C LEU A 20 -0.13 21.04 24.18
N SER A 21 -1.20 20.43 23.64
CA SER A 21 -2.37 20.02 24.43
C SER A 21 -1.98 19.06 25.56
N LYS A 22 -2.78 19.03 26.63
CA LYS A 22 -2.52 18.24 27.84
C LYS A 22 -2.35 16.74 27.51
N GLU A 23 -3.13 16.24 26.57
CA GLU A 23 -3.08 14.86 26.06
C GLU A 23 -1.76 14.52 25.35
N ARG A 24 -1.18 15.46 24.59
CA ARG A 24 0.11 15.29 23.90
C ARG A 24 1.29 15.29 24.88
N ARG A 25 1.17 16.04 25.99
CA ARG A 25 2.17 16.04 27.07
C ARG A 25 2.19 14.74 27.85
N GLU A 26 1.04 14.15 28.13
CA GLU A 26 0.98 12.84 28.81
C GLU A 26 1.48 11.70 27.93
N PHE A 27 1.20 11.76 26.63
CA PHE A 27 1.72 10.82 25.64
C PHE A 27 3.26 10.86 25.56
N LEU A 28 3.86 12.05 25.50
CA LEU A 28 5.32 12.22 25.48
C LEU A 28 5.99 11.75 26.78
N LYS A 29 5.35 11.96 27.95
CA LYS A 29 5.85 11.42 29.22
C LYS A 29 5.86 9.89 29.24
N HIS A 30 4.84 9.24 28.67
CA HIS A 30 4.80 7.77 28.53
C HIS A 30 5.86 7.25 27.55
N CYS A 31 6.16 7.97 26.48
CA CYS A 31 7.25 7.61 25.56
C CYS A 31 8.64 7.67 26.22
N MET A 32 8.86 8.60 27.15
CA MET A 32 10.15 8.75 27.85
C MET A 32 10.43 7.66 28.88
N THR A 33 9.40 7.00 29.43
CA THR A 33 9.61 5.92 30.41
C THR A 33 10.08 4.60 29.76
N ILE A 34 10.01 4.48 28.42
CA ILE A 34 10.31 3.24 27.69
C ILE A 34 11.66 3.30 26.95
N ALA A 35 12.27 4.46 26.77
CA ALA A 35 13.43 4.61 25.87
C ALA A 35 14.77 4.74 26.62
N GLY A 36 15.35 3.61 27.01
CA GLY A 36 16.80 3.48 27.14
C GLY A 36 17.43 3.31 25.74
N ALA A 37 18.14 4.34 25.27
CA ALA A 37 19.03 4.35 24.11
C ALA A 37 18.50 3.79 22.76
N GLY A 38 18.10 4.70 21.86
CA GLY A 38 18.04 4.48 20.41
C GLY A 38 16.63 4.32 19.83
N ILE A 39 16.37 5.02 18.70
CA ILE A 39 15.11 5.12 17.93
C ILE A 39 14.13 6.20 18.45
N ALA A 40 14.49 7.47 18.27
CA ALA A 40 13.50 8.55 18.21
C ALA A 40 12.88 8.59 16.81
N GLY A 41 11.86 7.77 16.57
CA GLY A 41 11.22 7.66 15.26
C GLY A 41 10.02 6.75 15.23
N CYS A 42 9.22 6.71 16.30
CA CYS A 42 7.97 5.96 16.32
C CYS A 42 6.88 6.76 17.04
N VAL A 43 5.73 6.86 16.37
CA VAL A 43 4.41 7.28 16.87
C VAL A 43 4.09 8.79 16.86
N ILE A 44 3.97 9.35 15.65
CA ILE A 44 2.88 10.31 15.34
C ILE A 44 2.32 9.90 13.97
N LEU A 45 1.52 8.83 13.91
CA LEU A 45 1.00 8.30 12.63
C LEU A 45 -0.52 8.48 12.47
N SER A 46 -1.30 8.61 13.54
CA SER A 46 -2.76 8.70 13.40
C SER A 46 -3.24 10.07 12.91
N GLY A 47 -2.61 11.17 13.37
CA GLY A 47 -3.05 12.53 13.05
C GLY A 47 -2.58 13.07 11.69
N THR A 48 -1.51 12.53 11.12
CA THR A 48 -0.94 12.96 9.84
C THR A 48 -1.59 12.25 8.65
N GLN A 49 -2.02 11.00 8.81
CA GLN A 49 -2.67 10.21 7.75
C GLN A 49 -4.00 10.80 7.28
N ALA A 50 -4.75 11.47 8.17
CA ALA A 50 -5.98 12.17 7.79
C ALA A 50 -5.74 13.47 6.99
N LYS A 51 -4.52 14.03 7.01
CA LYS A 51 -4.17 15.29 6.32
C LYS A 51 -3.49 15.10 4.95
N ALA A 52 -3.31 13.86 4.50
CA ALA A 52 -2.58 13.51 3.28
C ALA A 52 -3.46 12.92 2.17
N GLN A 53 -4.76 13.25 2.14
CA GLN A 53 -5.62 12.84 1.03
C GLN A 53 -5.51 13.84 -0.12
N ILE A 54 -5.01 13.39 -1.28
CA ILE A 54 -4.93 14.21 -2.50
C ILE A 54 -6.30 14.29 -3.18
N VAL A 55 -7.08 13.20 -3.17
CA VAL A 55 -8.44 13.13 -3.72
C VAL A 55 -9.43 13.04 -2.56
N ALA A 56 -10.40 13.95 -2.52
CA ALA A 56 -11.39 13.98 -1.46
C ALA A 56 -12.30 12.73 -1.49
N PRO A 57 -12.76 12.21 -0.33
CA PRO A 57 -13.71 11.10 -0.28
C PRO A 57 -15.03 11.34 -1.04
N ASP A 58 -15.44 12.60 -1.17
CA ASP A 58 -16.65 13.08 -1.84
C ASP A 58 -16.38 13.71 -3.21
N ASP A 59 -15.24 13.38 -3.85
CA ASP A 59 -14.89 13.88 -5.19
C ASP A 59 -16.03 13.59 -6.19
N GLN A 60 -16.56 14.66 -6.77
CA GLN A 60 -17.77 14.59 -7.61
C GLN A 60 -17.58 13.79 -8.89
N ARG A 61 -16.35 13.47 -9.29
CA ARG A 61 -16.04 12.64 -10.46
C ARG A 61 -16.15 11.15 -10.18
N LEU A 62 -16.18 10.75 -8.90
CA LEU A 62 -16.11 9.35 -8.48
C LEU A 62 -17.42 8.88 -7.85
N GLU A 63 -17.68 7.59 -8.01
CA GLU A 63 -18.56 6.83 -7.13
C GLU A 63 -17.70 5.96 -6.24
N THR A 64 -17.94 6.02 -4.93
CA THR A 64 -17.20 5.23 -3.94
C THR A 64 -18.18 4.53 -3.00
N GLN A 65 -17.80 3.34 -2.55
CA GLN A 65 -18.67 2.51 -1.72
C GLN A 65 -17.85 1.58 -0.82
N ARG A 66 -18.34 1.29 0.38
CA ARG A 66 -17.92 0.10 1.13
C ARG A 66 -18.69 -1.10 0.63
N ILE A 67 -17.98 -2.10 0.14
CA ILE A 67 -18.58 -3.33 -0.36
C ILE A 67 -18.07 -4.52 0.43
N LYS A 68 -18.69 -5.66 0.18
CA LYS A 68 -18.15 -6.96 0.54
C LYS A 68 -18.07 -7.84 -0.70
N TYR A 69 -17.12 -8.76 -0.72
CA TYR A 69 -17.04 -9.78 -1.75
C TYR A 69 -16.86 -11.16 -1.11
N PRO A 70 -17.42 -12.22 -1.73
CA PRO A 70 -17.39 -13.57 -1.17
C PRO A 70 -15.98 -14.15 -1.18
N VAL A 71 -15.63 -14.87 -0.13
CA VAL A 71 -14.43 -15.68 0.00
C VAL A 71 -14.76 -17.04 0.62
N ASP A 72 -13.82 -17.97 0.62
CA ASP A 72 -14.01 -19.26 1.26
C ASP A 72 -14.30 -19.07 2.76
N GLY A 73 -15.49 -19.46 3.20
CA GLY A 73 -15.89 -19.38 4.61
C GLY A 73 -16.35 -17.99 5.08
N GLY A 74 -16.60 -17.02 4.19
CA GLY A 74 -17.15 -15.73 4.60
C GLY A 74 -17.10 -14.64 3.52
N GLU A 75 -16.91 -13.40 3.98
CA GLU A 75 -16.81 -12.23 3.12
C GLU A 75 -15.65 -11.35 3.55
N MET A 76 -15.02 -10.70 2.56
CA MET A 76 -14.01 -9.66 2.78
C MET A 76 -14.65 -8.30 2.58
N GLN A 77 -14.38 -7.36 3.50
CA GLN A 77 -14.71 -5.95 3.32
C GLN A 77 -13.73 -5.32 2.33
N ALA A 78 -14.22 -4.36 1.52
CA ALA A 78 -13.37 -3.58 0.64
C ALA A 78 -13.90 -2.16 0.45
N TYR A 79 -12.99 -1.25 0.13
CA TYR A 79 -13.35 0.07 -0.41
C TYR A 79 -13.35 0.00 -1.94
N LEU A 80 -14.47 0.34 -2.56
CA LEU A 80 -14.63 0.43 -4.01
C LEU A 80 -14.60 1.89 -4.44
N ALA A 81 -13.90 2.17 -5.54
CA ALA A 81 -13.92 3.47 -6.22
C ALA A 81 -13.96 3.28 -7.74
N ARG A 82 -14.76 4.08 -8.43
CA ARG A 82 -14.85 4.09 -9.90
C ARG A 82 -15.19 5.49 -10.44
N PRO A 83 -14.82 5.83 -11.68
CA PRO A 83 -15.28 7.05 -12.32
C PRO A 83 -16.78 6.98 -12.66
N LYS A 84 -17.49 8.09 -12.47
CA LYS A 84 -18.90 8.25 -12.87
C LYS A 84 -19.07 8.15 -14.38
N GLY A 85 -20.24 7.67 -14.81
CA GLY A 85 -20.64 7.64 -16.23
C GLY A 85 -19.80 6.73 -17.13
N LYS A 86 -18.98 5.85 -16.54
CA LYS A 86 -18.23 4.82 -17.26
C LYS A 86 -18.80 3.44 -16.93
N GLU A 87 -18.78 2.58 -17.93
CA GLU A 87 -19.21 1.19 -17.85
C GLU A 87 -18.09 0.26 -18.31
N LYS A 88 -18.13 -1.00 -17.85
CA LYS A 88 -17.22 -2.08 -18.27
C LYS A 88 -15.75 -1.66 -18.23
N LEU A 89 -15.30 -1.21 -17.06
CA LEU A 89 -13.94 -0.73 -16.84
C LEU A 89 -12.95 -1.89 -16.66
N PRO A 90 -11.67 -1.74 -17.03
CA PRO A 90 -10.62 -2.57 -16.46
C PRO A 90 -10.60 -2.43 -14.94
N ALA A 91 -10.37 -3.52 -14.22
CA ALA A 91 -10.41 -3.52 -12.77
C ALA A 91 -9.00 -3.63 -12.15
N VAL A 92 -8.76 -2.95 -11.04
CA VAL A 92 -7.50 -2.99 -10.28
C VAL A 92 -7.78 -3.27 -8.82
N ILE A 93 -7.07 -4.25 -8.26
CA ILE A 93 -7.01 -4.50 -6.81
C ILE A 93 -5.87 -3.65 -6.24
N VAL A 94 -6.13 -2.89 -5.18
CA VAL A 94 -5.11 -2.12 -4.44
C VAL A 94 -4.94 -2.70 -3.04
N ILE A 95 -3.78 -3.31 -2.77
CA ILE A 95 -3.48 -3.94 -1.47
C ILE A 95 -2.71 -2.97 -0.57
N HIS A 96 -3.24 -2.76 0.64
CA HIS A 96 -2.69 -1.84 1.63
C HIS A 96 -1.34 -2.28 2.21
N GLU A 97 -0.67 -1.35 2.91
CA GLU A 97 0.54 -1.62 3.69
C GLU A 97 0.22 -2.37 5.00
N ILE A 98 1.19 -2.48 5.92
CA ILE A 98 1.00 -3.11 7.25
C ILE A 98 0.05 -2.35 8.20
N PHE A 99 -0.54 -1.23 7.76
CA PHE A 99 -1.42 -0.37 8.56
C PHE A 99 -2.91 -0.60 8.29
N GLY A 100 -3.25 -1.68 7.57
CA GLY A 100 -4.63 -1.97 7.19
C GLY A 100 -5.16 -1.02 6.11
N LEU A 101 -6.45 -1.15 5.81
CA LEU A 101 -7.16 -0.27 4.88
C LEU A 101 -7.41 1.10 5.53
N ASN A 102 -6.41 1.97 5.43
CA ASN A 102 -6.44 3.32 6.01
C ASN A 102 -6.81 4.40 4.99
N ALA A 103 -6.93 5.65 5.46
CA ALA A 103 -7.30 6.81 4.66
C ALA A 103 -6.36 7.09 3.47
N HIS A 104 -5.08 6.72 3.58
CA HIS A 104 -4.10 6.87 2.50
C HIS A 104 -4.36 5.84 1.38
N ILE A 105 -4.62 4.58 1.71
CA ILE A 105 -4.89 3.55 0.69
C ILE A 105 -6.24 3.77 0.01
N GLU A 106 -7.25 4.26 0.73
CA GLU A 106 -8.50 4.70 0.10
C GLU A 106 -8.30 5.87 -0.86
N ASP A 107 -7.40 6.79 -0.53
CA ASP A 107 -7.01 7.86 -1.44
C ASP A 107 -6.30 7.34 -2.68
N VAL A 108 -5.36 6.40 -2.52
CA VAL A 108 -4.73 5.72 -3.66
C VAL A 108 -5.77 5.01 -4.53
N ALA A 109 -6.79 4.37 -3.94
CA ALA A 109 -7.87 3.75 -4.70
C ALA A 109 -8.68 4.80 -5.51
N ARG A 110 -8.95 5.98 -4.93
CA ARG A 110 -9.60 7.09 -5.65
C ARG A 110 -8.72 7.65 -6.77
N ARG A 111 -7.42 7.83 -6.54
CA ARG A 111 -6.46 8.25 -7.57
C ARG A 111 -6.45 7.26 -8.73
N MET A 112 -6.39 5.96 -8.45
CA MET A 112 -6.45 4.91 -9.48
C MET A 112 -7.81 4.91 -10.20
N ALA A 113 -8.92 5.18 -9.51
CA ALA A 113 -10.22 5.30 -10.17
C ALA A 113 -10.28 6.49 -11.14
N LEU A 114 -9.65 7.62 -10.81
CA LEU A 114 -9.52 8.77 -11.71
C LEU A 114 -8.67 8.48 -12.96
N GLU A 115 -7.82 7.45 -12.91
CA GLU A 115 -7.05 6.96 -14.07
C GLU A 115 -7.88 6.08 -15.02
N GLY A 116 -9.15 5.83 -14.69
CA GLY A 116 -10.10 5.11 -15.54
C GLY A 116 -10.33 3.65 -15.15
N PHE A 117 -10.06 3.26 -13.90
CA PHE A 117 -10.22 1.88 -13.43
C PHE A 117 -11.42 1.70 -12.49
N LEU A 118 -12.01 0.51 -12.48
CA LEU A 118 -12.81 0.02 -11.36
C LEU A 118 -11.86 -0.49 -10.29
N VAL A 119 -11.83 0.14 -9.13
CA VAL A 119 -10.85 -0.18 -8.09
C VAL A 119 -11.54 -0.78 -6.89
N ILE A 120 -10.98 -1.87 -6.35
CA ILE A 120 -11.28 -2.30 -4.98
C ILE A 120 -9.99 -2.35 -4.18
N ALA A 121 -10.06 -1.89 -2.93
CA ALA A 121 -9.02 -2.03 -1.93
C ALA A 121 -9.55 -2.93 -0.81
N PRO A 122 -9.26 -4.24 -0.84
CA PRO A 122 -9.70 -5.16 0.19
C PRO A 122 -9.03 -4.88 1.53
N ASP A 123 -9.78 -5.09 2.60
CA ASP A 123 -9.31 -4.95 3.96
C ASP A 123 -8.84 -6.31 4.50
N ALA A 124 -7.53 -6.53 4.58
CA ALA A 124 -6.95 -7.78 5.08
C ALA A 124 -7.41 -8.11 6.50
N LEU A 125 -7.82 -7.10 7.29
CA LEU A 125 -8.29 -7.28 8.65
C LEU A 125 -9.77 -7.65 8.75
N SER A 126 -10.45 -7.93 7.64
CA SER A 126 -11.84 -8.41 7.63
C SER A 126 -12.10 -9.60 8.57
N PRO A 127 -11.21 -10.62 8.70
CA PRO A 127 -11.38 -11.69 9.69
C PRO A 127 -11.43 -11.20 11.15
N PHE A 128 -10.92 -10.01 11.41
CA PHE A 128 -10.91 -9.34 12.72
C PHE A 128 -11.89 -8.15 12.79
N GLY A 129 -12.89 -8.11 11.90
CA GLY A 129 -13.91 -7.06 11.83
C GLY A 129 -13.55 -5.86 10.94
N GLY A 130 -12.39 -5.87 10.28
CA GLY A 130 -11.88 -4.78 9.45
C GLY A 130 -10.92 -3.84 10.19
N THR A 131 -10.33 -2.93 9.44
CA THR A 131 -9.45 -1.86 9.88
C THR A 131 -10.29 -0.73 10.46
N ALA A 132 -10.52 -0.76 11.78
CA ALA A 132 -11.23 0.33 12.45
C ALA A 132 -10.32 1.58 12.52
N ALA A 133 -10.88 2.75 12.24
CA ALA A 133 -10.17 4.04 12.21
C ALA A 133 -9.40 4.36 13.51
N ASN A 134 -9.88 3.86 14.65
CA ASN A 134 -9.29 4.06 15.99
C ASN A 134 -8.70 2.77 16.58
N SER A 135 -8.42 1.75 15.75
CA SER A 135 -7.86 0.50 16.25
C SER A 135 -6.44 0.72 16.77
N SER A 136 -6.23 0.54 18.07
CA SER A 136 -4.90 0.62 18.69
C SER A 136 -4.01 -0.60 18.35
N ASP A 137 -4.59 -1.69 17.85
CA ASP A 137 -3.89 -2.96 17.59
C ASP A 137 -3.97 -3.44 16.13
N VAL A 138 -3.83 -2.52 15.17
CA VAL A 138 -3.71 -2.91 13.75
C VAL A 138 -2.51 -3.83 13.53
N MET A 139 -1.37 -3.51 14.15
CA MET A 139 -0.12 -4.24 13.96
C MET A 139 -0.16 -5.66 14.55
N GLY A 140 -0.82 -5.88 15.70
CA GLY A 140 -1.00 -7.22 16.26
C GLY A 140 -1.89 -8.08 15.36
N LYS A 141 -3.02 -7.53 14.90
CA LYS A 141 -3.92 -8.22 13.96
C LYS A 141 -3.25 -8.57 12.63
N MET A 142 -2.45 -7.66 12.06
CA MET A 142 -1.69 -7.94 10.84
C MET A 142 -0.70 -9.09 11.01
N ARG A 143 -0.03 -9.19 12.18
CA ARG A 143 0.86 -10.33 12.50
C ARG A 143 0.11 -11.63 12.71
N ALA A 144 -1.12 -11.56 13.20
CA ALA A 144 -1.98 -12.72 13.45
C ALA A 144 -2.69 -13.24 12.19
N LEU A 145 -2.55 -12.58 11.03
CA LEU A 145 -3.13 -13.06 9.78
C LEU A 145 -2.53 -14.40 9.36
N ASP A 146 -3.41 -15.36 9.10
CA ASP A 146 -3.04 -16.58 8.38
C ASP A 146 -2.67 -16.21 6.94
N GLN A 147 -1.40 -16.44 6.56
CA GLN A 147 -0.88 -16.00 5.27
C GLN A 147 -1.57 -16.72 4.11
N ALA A 148 -1.81 -18.03 4.23
CA ALA A 148 -2.39 -18.83 3.14
C ALA A 148 -3.86 -18.44 2.89
N ALA A 149 -4.65 -18.26 3.94
CA ALA A 149 -6.01 -17.76 3.86
C ALA A 149 -6.04 -16.32 3.31
N THR A 150 -5.10 -15.47 3.73
CA THR A 150 -4.98 -14.09 3.24
C THR A 150 -4.71 -14.05 1.73
N VAL A 151 -3.80 -14.88 1.22
CA VAL A 151 -3.57 -15.02 -0.24
C VAL A 151 -4.85 -15.44 -0.94
N LYS A 152 -5.56 -16.46 -0.43
CA LYS A 152 -6.85 -16.92 -1.00
C LYS A 152 -7.91 -15.81 -1.03
N ASN A 153 -7.97 -15.00 0.02
CA ASN A 153 -8.91 -13.88 0.11
C ASN A 153 -8.64 -12.81 -0.96
N PHE A 154 -7.38 -12.54 -1.30
CA PHE A 154 -7.04 -11.63 -2.39
C PHE A 154 -7.20 -12.26 -3.77
N THR A 155 -6.92 -13.55 -3.96
CA THR A 155 -7.16 -14.22 -5.25
C THR A 155 -8.65 -14.38 -5.55
N ALA A 156 -9.50 -14.51 -4.52
CA ALA A 156 -10.96 -14.45 -4.67
C ALA A 156 -11.44 -13.08 -5.20
N ALA A 157 -10.76 -11.99 -4.83
CA ALA A 157 -11.05 -10.65 -5.35
C ALA A 157 -10.83 -10.57 -6.86
N VAL A 158 -9.86 -11.31 -7.42
CA VAL A 158 -9.64 -11.42 -8.86
C VAL A 158 -10.88 -12.03 -9.53
N LYS A 159 -11.33 -13.19 -9.05
CA LYS A 159 -12.52 -13.89 -9.60
C LYS A 159 -13.79 -13.05 -9.49
N TYR A 160 -13.98 -12.39 -8.35
CA TYR A 160 -15.07 -11.45 -8.12
C TYR A 160 -15.06 -10.33 -9.18
N LEU A 161 -13.91 -9.68 -9.38
CA LEU A 161 -13.78 -8.60 -10.35
C LEU A 161 -13.83 -9.04 -11.80
N GLN A 162 -13.54 -10.31 -12.14
CA GLN A 162 -13.68 -10.80 -13.51
C GLN A 162 -15.15 -10.92 -13.94
N THR A 163 -16.04 -11.19 -12.98
CA THR A 163 -17.47 -11.42 -13.22
C THR A 163 -18.35 -10.22 -12.83
N HIS A 164 -17.76 -9.19 -12.21
CA HIS A 164 -18.48 -8.00 -11.77
C HIS A 164 -19.19 -7.27 -12.93
N PRO A 165 -20.44 -6.83 -12.80
CA PRO A 165 -21.19 -6.23 -13.91
C PRO A 165 -20.54 -4.95 -14.47
N GLN A 166 -19.70 -4.26 -13.69
CA GLN A 166 -19.03 -3.01 -14.10
C GLN A 166 -17.61 -3.20 -14.65
N THR A 167 -17.13 -4.44 -14.80
CA THR A 167 -15.79 -4.74 -15.34
C THR A 167 -15.85 -5.14 -16.83
N ASN A 168 -14.72 -5.02 -17.54
CA ASN A 168 -14.50 -5.70 -18.83
C ASN A 168 -13.95 -7.13 -18.67
N GLY A 169 -13.79 -7.61 -17.43
CA GLY A 169 -13.26 -8.94 -17.10
C GLY A 169 -11.74 -9.00 -16.98
N LYS A 170 -11.00 -7.92 -17.29
CA LYS A 170 -9.55 -7.85 -17.12
C LYS A 170 -9.22 -7.24 -15.77
N VAL A 171 -8.39 -7.94 -14.99
CA VAL A 171 -8.05 -7.57 -13.62
C VAL A 171 -6.54 -7.44 -13.47
N GLY A 172 -6.11 -6.31 -12.92
CA GLY A 172 -4.75 -6.08 -12.43
C GLY A 172 -4.70 -6.02 -10.90
N CYS A 173 -3.50 -6.13 -10.34
CA CYS A 173 -3.28 -6.03 -8.91
C CYS A 173 -2.05 -5.16 -8.63
N THR A 174 -2.14 -4.24 -7.69
CA THR A 174 -1.01 -3.47 -7.17
C THR A 174 -1.11 -3.40 -5.65
N GLY A 175 0.01 -3.13 -4.99
CA GLY A 175 0.06 -3.05 -3.55
C GLY A 175 1.42 -2.55 -3.08
N PHE A 176 1.44 -2.06 -1.84
CA PHE A 176 2.57 -1.31 -1.29
C PHE A 176 3.12 -2.00 -0.04
N CYS A 177 4.45 -2.07 0.10
CA CYS A 177 5.12 -2.70 1.25
C CYS A 177 4.68 -4.17 1.39
N TRP A 178 4.01 -4.53 2.50
CA TRP A 178 3.37 -5.83 2.69
C TRP A 178 2.39 -6.15 1.56
N GLY A 179 1.61 -5.16 1.12
CA GLY A 179 0.73 -5.27 -0.03
C GLY A 179 1.47 -5.55 -1.34
N GLY A 180 2.72 -5.08 -1.50
CA GLY A 180 3.55 -5.41 -2.66
C GLY A 180 3.98 -6.88 -2.64
N GLY A 181 4.33 -7.40 -1.47
CA GLY A 181 4.56 -8.84 -1.30
C GLY A 181 3.31 -9.66 -1.60
N MET A 182 2.15 -9.18 -1.14
CA MET A 182 0.87 -9.81 -1.45
C MET A 182 0.51 -9.74 -2.93
N THR A 183 0.83 -8.66 -3.65
CA THR A 183 0.65 -8.56 -5.10
C THR A 183 1.44 -9.66 -5.82
N ASN A 184 2.69 -9.91 -5.42
CA ASN A 184 3.46 -11.04 -5.95
C ASN A 184 2.79 -12.38 -5.66
N GLN A 185 2.27 -12.58 -4.45
CA GLN A 185 1.56 -13.81 -4.09
C GLN A 185 0.25 -13.99 -4.87
N VAL A 186 -0.49 -12.91 -5.15
CA VAL A 186 -1.67 -12.96 -6.02
C VAL A 186 -1.26 -13.35 -7.44
N ALA A 187 -0.15 -12.82 -7.97
CA ALA A 187 0.36 -13.16 -9.29
C ALA A 187 0.76 -14.65 -9.40
N VAL A 188 1.35 -15.21 -8.35
CA VAL A 188 1.70 -16.64 -8.26
C VAL A 188 0.44 -17.52 -8.21
N ASN A 189 -0.59 -17.11 -7.47
CA ASN A 189 -1.74 -17.94 -7.12
C ASN A 189 -3.02 -17.64 -7.94
N SER A 190 -2.95 -16.74 -8.91
CA SER A 190 -4.08 -16.38 -9.77
C SER A 190 -3.66 -16.39 -11.24
N PRO A 191 -3.81 -17.53 -11.95
CA PRO A 191 -3.47 -17.61 -13.38
C PRO A 191 -4.33 -16.70 -14.26
N ASP A 192 -5.46 -16.23 -13.73
CA ASP A 192 -6.40 -15.35 -14.40
C ASP A 192 -6.00 -13.86 -14.36
N LEU A 193 -5.11 -13.48 -13.43
CA LEU A 193 -4.62 -12.11 -13.29
C LEU A 193 -3.85 -11.69 -14.55
N LYS A 194 -4.12 -10.49 -15.06
CA LYS A 194 -3.50 -10.01 -16.32
C LYS A 194 -2.24 -9.19 -16.08
N ALA A 195 -2.19 -8.43 -15.00
CA ALA A 195 -1.07 -7.55 -14.69
C ALA A 195 -0.87 -7.43 -13.17
N ALA A 196 0.38 -7.45 -12.71
CA ALA A 196 0.72 -7.24 -11.31
C ALA A 196 1.83 -6.19 -11.15
N VAL A 197 1.63 -5.26 -10.22
CA VAL A 197 2.53 -4.12 -9.99
C VAL A 197 2.90 -4.01 -8.50
N PRO A 198 3.85 -4.82 -8.01
CA PRO A 198 4.31 -4.75 -6.63
C PRO A 198 5.18 -3.50 -6.39
N TYR A 199 4.90 -2.77 -5.32
CA TYR A 199 5.74 -1.67 -4.83
C TYR A 199 6.50 -2.09 -3.56
N TYR A 200 7.84 -2.10 -3.65
CA TYR A 200 8.80 -2.35 -2.57
C TYR A 200 8.36 -3.49 -1.64
N GLY A 201 7.85 -4.57 -2.24
CA GLY A 201 7.36 -5.75 -1.55
C GLY A 201 8.36 -6.90 -1.61
N SER A 202 8.22 -7.89 -0.73
CA SER A 202 9.02 -9.12 -0.81
C SER A 202 8.76 -9.85 -2.13
N VAL A 203 9.83 -10.38 -2.73
CA VAL A 203 9.72 -11.30 -3.88
C VAL A 203 9.11 -12.63 -3.43
N PRO A 204 8.44 -13.38 -4.32
CA PRO A 204 7.95 -14.73 -4.00
C PRO A 204 9.11 -15.73 -3.92
N ALA A 205 8.83 -16.94 -3.44
CA ALA A 205 9.78 -18.04 -3.51
C ALA A 205 10.13 -18.32 -4.99
N VAL A 206 11.41 -18.60 -5.27
CA VAL A 206 11.94 -18.71 -6.64
C VAL A 206 11.26 -19.86 -7.40
N GLU A 207 10.99 -20.96 -6.70
CA GLU A 207 10.29 -22.15 -7.20
C GLU A 207 8.83 -21.88 -7.60
N ASP A 208 8.23 -20.81 -7.08
CA ASP A 208 6.85 -20.42 -7.37
C ASP A 208 6.73 -19.46 -8.55
N VAL A 209 7.81 -18.79 -8.92
CA VAL A 209 7.84 -17.81 -10.02
C VAL A 209 7.28 -18.37 -11.34
N PRO A 210 7.58 -19.62 -11.77
CA PRO A 210 7.03 -20.18 -13.01
C PRO A 210 5.50 -20.31 -13.05
N LYS A 211 4.82 -20.22 -11.89
CA LYS A 211 3.35 -20.24 -11.80
C LYS A 211 2.73 -18.94 -12.29
N ILE A 212 3.46 -17.83 -12.24
CA ILE A 212 2.96 -16.50 -12.64
C ILE A 212 2.59 -16.49 -14.13
N LYS A 213 1.38 -15.99 -14.42
CA LYS A 213 0.87 -15.78 -15.80
C LYS A 213 0.64 -14.30 -16.14
N ALA A 214 0.59 -13.43 -15.13
CA ALA A 214 0.42 -11.99 -15.30
C ALA A 214 1.69 -11.34 -15.87
N SER A 215 1.53 -10.24 -16.61
CA SER A 215 2.65 -9.33 -16.89
C SER A 215 3.05 -8.61 -15.59
N MET A 216 4.35 -8.48 -15.33
CA MET A 216 4.89 -7.91 -14.09
C MET A 216 5.52 -6.53 -14.31
N LEU A 217 5.21 -5.55 -13.47
CA LEU A 217 5.94 -4.29 -13.39
C LEU A 217 6.35 -4.03 -11.94
N CYS A 218 7.62 -4.22 -11.62
CA CYS A 218 8.10 -4.16 -10.25
C CYS A 218 8.76 -2.82 -9.95
N HIS A 219 8.43 -2.22 -8.82
CA HIS A 219 8.99 -0.94 -8.36
C HIS A 219 9.71 -1.13 -7.03
N TYR A 220 11.02 -0.85 -6.97
CA TYR A 220 11.84 -1.03 -5.78
C TYR A 220 12.59 0.25 -5.39
N ALA A 221 12.77 0.45 -4.09
CA ALA A 221 13.54 1.56 -3.55
C ALA A 221 15.04 1.24 -3.60
N GLY A 222 15.88 2.14 -4.11
CA GLY A 222 17.34 1.91 -4.22
C GLY A 222 18.00 1.60 -2.87
N GLU A 223 17.53 2.23 -1.80
CA GLU A 223 18.11 2.10 -0.47
C GLU A 223 17.56 0.92 0.36
N ASP A 224 16.59 0.16 -0.17
CA ASP A 224 15.95 -0.94 0.56
C ASP A 224 16.68 -2.27 0.39
N LYS A 225 17.85 -2.37 1.02
CA LYS A 225 18.73 -3.55 0.94
C LYS A 225 18.02 -4.87 1.25
N ARG A 226 17.10 -4.86 2.22
CA ARG A 226 16.37 -6.06 2.67
C ARG A 226 15.48 -6.64 1.57
N ILE A 227 14.78 -5.79 0.82
CA ILE A 227 13.97 -6.25 -0.31
C ILE A 227 14.86 -6.53 -1.53
N ASN A 228 15.86 -5.69 -1.75
CA ASN A 228 16.68 -5.74 -2.96
C ASN A 228 17.55 -7.01 -3.06
N GLU A 229 17.87 -7.64 -1.94
CA GLU A 229 18.60 -8.93 -1.88
C GLU A 229 17.93 -10.04 -2.71
N GLY A 230 16.60 -10.07 -2.76
CA GLY A 230 15.86 -11.11 -3.49
C GLY A 230 15.65 -10.82 -4.98
N ILE A 231 15.90 -9.59 -5.45
CA ILE A 231 15.59 -9.17 -6.83
C ILE A 231 16.36 -9.98 -7.89
N PRO A 232 17.68 -10.22 -7.77
CA PRO A 232 18.43 -10.91 -8.83
C PRO A 232 17.90 -12.32 -9.11
N ALA A 233 17.62 -13.10 -8.07
CA ALA A 233 17.08 -14.45 -8.22
C ALA A 233 15.64 -14.44 -8.77
N PHE A 234 14.85 -13.45 -8.38
CA PHE A 234 13.49 -13.29 -8.90
C PHE A 234 13.49 -12.93 -10.40
N GLU A 235 14.35 -12.00 -10.82
CA GLU A 235 14.51 -11.61 -12.22
C GLU A 235 14.98 -12.78 -13.10
N GLU A 236 15.98 -13.53 -12.63
CA GLU A 236 16.46 -14.73 -13.33
C GLU A 236 15.34 -15.76 -13.50
N ALA A 237 14.56 -16.01 -12.45
CA ALA A 237 13.44 -16.94 -12.50
C ALA A 237 12.33 -16.49 -13.46
N MET A 238 12.00 -15.18 -13.48
CA MET A 238 11.04 -14.63 -14.44
C MET A 238 11.54 -14.76 -15.88
N LYS A 239 12.82 -14.47 -16.12
CA LYS A 239 13.46 -14.62 -17.43
C LYS A 239 13.41 -16.08 -17.91
N LYS A 240 13.77 -17.02 -17.03
CA LYS A 240 13.75 -18.47 -17.33
C LYS A 240 12.34 -18.98 -17.63
N ALA A 241 11.34 -18.46 -16.92
CA ALA A 241 9.94 -18.81 -17.11
C ALA A 241 9.28 -18.11 -18.33
N GLY A 242 9.99 -17.19 -19.00
CA GLY A 242 9.46 -16.43 -20.13
C GLY A 242 8.34 -15.45 -19.73
N ILE A 243 8.36 -14.96 -18.49
CA ILE A 243 7.38 -14.00 -17.99
C ILE A 243 7.70 -12.62 -18.58
N ASP A 244 6.67 -11.91 -19.04
CA ASP A 244 6.78 -10.50 -19.45
C ASP A 244 6.93 -9.63 -18.20
N TYR A 245 8.10 -9.03 -18.01
CA TYR A 245 8.39 -8.21 -16.83
C TYR A 245 9.18 -6.94 -17.14
N GLN A 246 9.03 -5.97 -16.24
CA GLN A 246 9.91 -4.79 -16.13
C GLN A 246 10.23 -4.57 -14.65
N ILE A 247 11.48 -4.23 -14.34
CA ILE A 247 11.91 -3.89 -12.98
C ILE A 247 12.51 -2.48 -13.00
N TYR A 248 12.06 -1.63 -12.07
CA TYR A 248 12.62 -0.30 -11.86
C TYR A 248 13.07 -0.15 -10.41
N ILE A 249 14.33 0.26 -10.24
CA ILE A 249 14.94 0.61 -8.95
C ILE A 249 15.11 2.13 -8.94
N TYR A 250 14.59 2.79 -7.90
CA TYR A 250 14.60 4.24 -7.76
C TYR A 250 15.72 4.66 -6.81
N GLU A 251 16.85 5.13 -7.36
CA GLU A 251 18.02 5.57 -6.59
C GLU A 251 17.68 6.67 -5.59
N GLY A 252 18.25 6.61 -4.38
CA GLY A 252 17.99 7.54 -3.29
C GLY A 252 16.59 7.45 -2.66
N ALA A 253 15.69 6.63 -3.21
CA ALA A 253 14.39 6.37 -2.60
C ALA A 253 14.52 5.33 -1.47
N GLN A 254 13.77 5.56 -0.38
CA GLN A 254 13.67 4.64 0.75
C GLN A 254 12.41 3.76 0.63
N HIS A 255 12.35 2.68 1.41
CA HIS A 255 11.13 1.88 1.51
C HIS A 255 9.93 2.75 1.92
N GLY A 256 8.82 2.61 1.19
CA GLY A 256 7.63 3.44 1.38
C GLY A 256 7.64 4.76 0.59
N PHE A 257 8.48 4.90 -0.43
CA PHE A 257 8.66 6.17 -1.16
C PHE A 257 7.39 6.75 -1.78
N ASN A 258 6.39 5.92 -2.05
CA ASN A 258 5.12 6.35 -2.63
C ASN A 258 4.13 6.89 -1.58
N ASN A 259 4.38 6.66 -0.30
CA ASN A 259 3.45 7.02 0.77
C ASN A 259 3.60 8.51 1.14
N ASP A 260 2.80 9.37 0.50
CA ASP A 260 2.74 10.81 0.75
C ASP A 260 2.23 11.20 2.14
N SER A 261 1.66 10.28 2.92
CA SER A 261 1.33 10.50 4.33
C SER A 261 2.54 10.37 5.28
N SER A 262 3.70 9.97 4.76
CA SER A 262 4.94 9.76 5.50
C SER A 262 6.06 10.69 4.99
N PRO A 263 6.12 11.96 5.43
CA PRO A 263 7.06 12.95 4.88
C PRO A 263 8.54 12.54 4.95
N GLY A 264 8.92 11.71 5.92
CA GLY A 264 10.30 11.24 6.07
C GLY A 264 10.70 10.12 5.09
N ARG A 265 9.74 9.52 4.37
CA ARG A 265 9.96 8.46 3.39
C ARG A 265 9.51 8.84 1.98
N TYR A 266 8.51 9.71 1.87
CA TYR A 266 7.97 10.15 0.59
C TYR A 266 9.05 10.77 -0.29
N ASN A 267 9.25 10.18 -1.47
CA ASN A 267 10.10 10.75 -2.51
C ASN A 267 9.19 11.08 -3.70
N LYS A 268 8.89 12.36 -3.88
CA LYS A 268 7.92 12.85 -4.86
C LYS A 268 8.26 12.42 -6.29
N GLU A 269 9.52 12.59 -6.69
CA GLU A 269 9.99 12.29 -8.05
C GLU A 269 9.86 10.79 -8.36
N ALA A 270 10.29 9.93 -7.43
CA ALA A 270 10.15 8.49 -7.57
C ALA A 270 8.67 8.06 -7.56
N ALA A 271 7.84 8.65 -6.67
CA ALA A 271 6.43 8.34 -6.57
C ALA A 271 5.64 8.71 -7.84
N GLU A 272 5.82 9.92 -8.35
CA GLU A 272 5.14 10.39 -9.57
C GLU A 272 5.56 9.57 -10.79
N LEU A 273 6.86 9.23 -10.91
CA LEU A 273 7.36 8.40 -12.01
C LEU A 273 6.83 6.95 -11.93
N ALA A 274 6.85 6.34 -10.73
CA ALA A 274 6.32 5.00 -10.52
C ALA A 274 4.81 4.94 -10.79
N TRP A 275 4.07 5.93 -10.31
CA TRP A 275 2.63 6.05 -10.57
C TRP A 275 2.32 6.11 -12.06
N LYS A 276 3.01 6.99 -12.81
CA LYS A 276 2.82 7.10 -14.26
C LYS A 276 3.10 5.77 -14.97
N ARG A 277 4.21 5.11 -14.64
CA ARG A 277 4.55 3.78 -15.21
C ARG A 277 3.46 2.76 -14.91
N THR A 278 2.94 2.75 -13.68
CA THR A 278 1.88 1.85 -13.24
C THR A 278 0.60 2.05 -14.03
N THR A 279 0.13 3.30 -14.15
CA THR A 279 -1.12 3.60 -14.84
C THR A 279 -1.02 3.33 -16.33
N ASP A 280 0.12 3.66 -16.96
CA ASP A 280 0.36 3.38 -18.38
C ASP A 280 0.42 1.87 -18.64
N PHE A 281 1.09 1.12 -17.76
CA PHE A 281 1.17 -0.33 -17.84
C PHE A 281 -0.20 -1.00 -17.67
N PHE A 282 -1.00 -0.59 -16.68
CA PHE A 282 -2.35 -1.12 -16.53
C PHE A 282 -3.26 -0.74 -17.70
N LYS A 283 -3.17 0.50 -18.22
CA LYS A 283 -3.90 0.88 -19.45
C LYS A 283 -3.50 -0.05 -20.59
N GLN A 284 -2.21 -0.33 -20.79
CA GLN A 284 -1.73 -1.23 -21.85
C GLN A 284 -2.19 -2.69 -21.67
N LYS A 285 -2.17 -3.23 -20.44
CA LYS A 285 -2.41 -4.66 -20.19
C LYS A 285 -3.87 -5.01 -19.93
N LEU A 286 -4.69 -4.03 -19.54
CA LEU A 286 -6.08 -4.24 -19.12
C LEU A 286 -7.12 -3.60 -20.06
N SER A 287 -6.71 -2.78 -21.03
CA SER A 287 -7.62 -2.34 -22.11
C SER A 287 -7.91 -3.48 -23.07
#